data_AF-A0A9D6R1A4-F1
#
_entry.id   AF-A0A9D6R1A4-F1
#
_cell.length_a   1.000
_cell.length_b   1.000
_cell.length_c   1.000
_cell.angle_alpha   90.00
_cell.angle_beta   90.00
_cell.angle_gamma   90.00
#
_symmetry.space_group_name_H-M   'P 1'
#
loop_
_entity.id
_entity.type
_entity.pdbx_description
1 polymer ?
#
loop_
_entity_poly.entity_id
_entity_poly.type
_entity_poly.pdbx_seq_one_letter_code
_entity_poly.pdbx_strand_id
1 'polypeptide(L)'
;MSIFYSLGAKVISFFYDLYAIADFVISSVNTLLFHLTAGRRSISGIIYKQVYFTGIEAFSIISWIAAILGIIIVTQAISILPMFGGEMLIGQILVWVVIRELGPVFAAI
;
A
#
# COMPACT_ATOMS: atom_id res chain seq x y z
N MET A 1 -31.91 -27.32 -5.42
CA MET A 1 -31.25 -27.01 -6.71
C MET A 1 -30.88 -25.54 -6.91
N SER A 2 -31.24 -24.60 -6.02
CA SER A 2 -30.84 -23.18 -6.12
C SER A 2 -29.39 -22.89 -5.70
N ILE A 3 -28.85 -23.65 -4.76
CA ILE A 3 -27.48 -23.50 -4.22
C ILE A 3 -26.41 -23.78 -5.29
N PHE A 4 -26.56 -24.87 -6.06
CA PHE A 4 -25.63 -25.21 -7.13
C PHE A 4 -25.64 -24.16 -8.27
N TYR A 5 -26.81 -23.61 -8.59
CA TYR A 5 -26.92 -22.53 -9.58
C TYR A 5 -26.27 -21.23 -9.11
N SER A 6 -26.49 -20.82 -7.84
CA SER A 6 -25.86 -19.60 -7.31
C SER A 6 -24.35 -19.75 -7.16
N LEU A 7 -23.87 -20.95 -6.78
CA LEU A 7 -22.44 -21.26 -6.73
C LEU A 7 -21.82 -21.21 -8.13
N GLY A 8 -22.44 -21.84 -9.12
CA GLY A 8 -21.98 -21.80 -10.51
C GLY A 8 -21.94 -20.38 -11.08
N ALA A 9 -23.00 -19.60 -10.88
CA ALA A 9 -23.06 -18.21 -11.34
C ALA A 9 -21.99 -17.33 -10.69
N LYS A 10 -21.70 -17.51 -9.39
CA LYS A 10 -20.68 -16.73 -8.67
C LYS A 10 -19.26 -17.09 -9.09
N VAL A 11 -19.00 -18.35 -9.42
CA VAL A 11 -17.71 -18.79 -9.96
C VAL A 11 -17.50 -18.21 -11.35
N ILE A 12 -18.50 -18.27 -12.22
CA ILE A 12 -18.41 -17.71 -13.58
C ILE A 12 -18.26 -16.19 -13.54
N SER A 13 -19.00 -15.49 -12.67
CA SER A 13 -18.87 -14.04 -12.53
C SER A 13 -17.48 -13.64 -12.04
N PHE A 14 -16.89 -14.40 -11.10
CA PHE A 14 -15.53 -14.15 -10.63
C PHE A 14 -14.49 -14.22 -11.77
N PHE A 15 -14.60 -15.19 -12.68
CA PHE A 15 -13.71 -15.26 -13.85
C PHE A 15 -13.94 -14.11 -14.84
N TYR A 16 -15.19 -13.68 -15.01
CA TYR A 16 -15.52 -12.54 -15.85
C TYR A 16 -14.97 -11.22 -15.26
N ASP A 17 -15.11 -11.02 -13.96
CA ASP A 17 -14.60 -9.85 -13.25
C ASP A 17 -13.06 -9.80 -13.34
N LEU A 18 -12.39 -10.95 -13.20
CA LEU A 18 -10.94 -11.04 -13.33
C LEU A 18 -10.47 -10.67 -14.75
N TYR A 19 -11.18 -11.16 -15.78
CA TYR A 19 -10.91 -10.81 -17.17
C TYR A 19 -11.15 -9.31 -17.43
N ALA A 20 -12.23 -8.75 -16.91
CA ALA A 20 -12.56 -7.33 -17.07
C ALA A 20 -11.50 -6.42 -16.43
N ILE A 21 -11.00 -6.78 -15.25
CA ILE A 21 -9.89 -6.05 -14.60
C ILE A 21 -8.63 -6.14 -15.45
N ALA A 22 -8.29 -7.32 -15.97
CA ALA A 22 -7.10 -7.49 -16.81
C ALA A 22 -7.21 -6.67 -18.11
N ASP A 23 -8.34 -6.72 -18.79
CA ASP A 23 -8.60 -5.96 -20.02
C ASP A 23 -8.54 -4.44 -19.77
N PHE A 24 -9.11 -3.98 -18.66
CA PHE A 24 -9.06 -2.58 -18.25
C PHE A 24 -7.62 -2.10 -18.01
N VAL A 25 -6.80 -2.90 -17.33
CA VAL A 25 -5.39 -2.56 -17.08
C VAL A 25 -4.59 -2.54 -18.39
N ILE A 26 -4.75 -3.56 -19.24
CA ILE A 26 -4.04 -3.64 -20.53
C ILE A 26 -4.43 -2.46 -21.43
N SER A 27 -5.73 -2.18 -21.54
CA SER A 27 -6.24 -1.06 -22.33
C SER A 27 -5.71 0.28 -21.81
N SER A 28 -5.73 0.50 -20.49
CA SER A 28 -5.21 1.72 -19.86
C SER A 28 -3.71 1.91 -20.13
N VAL A 29 -2.91 0.85 -20.03
CA VAL A 29 -1.46 0.89 -20.32
C VAL A 29 -1.21 1.17 -21.80
N ASN A 30 -1.95 0.53 -22.71
CA ASN A 30 -1.82 0.76 -24.16
C ASN A 30 -2.17 2.20 -24.55
N THR A 31 -3.20 2.78 -23.94
CA THR A 31 -3.55 4.20 -24.13
C THR A 31 -2.45 5.12 -23.60
N LEU A 32 -1.90 4.83 -22.41
CA LEU A 32 -0.80 5.61 -21.84
C LEU A 32 0.49 5.54 -22.66
N LEU A 33 0.81 4.41 -23.30
CA LEU A 33 2.06 4.26 -24.06
C LEU A 33 1.95 4.78 -25.50
N PHE A 34 0.84 4.53 -26.18
CA PHE A 34 0.74 4.76 -27.63
C PHE A 34 -0.17 5.94 -28.03
N HIS A 35 -1.00 6.47 -27.12
CA HIS A 35 -2.05 7.45 -27.46
C HIS A 35 -2.02 8.72 -26.58
N LEU A 36 -0.82 9.23 -26.26
CA LEU A 36 -0.64 10.44 -25.42
C LEU A 36 -0.87 11.79 -26.13
N THR A 37 -1.15 11.79 -27.42
CA THR A 37 -1.23 13.02 -28.23
C THR A 37 -2.55 13.78 -28.07
N ALA A 38 -3.63 13.11 -27.64
CA ALA A 38 -4.90 13.76 -27.33
C ALA A 38 -4.97 14.14 -25.83
N GLY A 39 -4.78 15.43 -25.50
CA GLY A 39 -5.10 15.95 -24.16
C GLY A 39 -3.97 15.97 -23.13
N ARG A 40 -2.70 15.90 -23.54
CA ARG A 40 -1.50 15.93 -22.65
C ARG A 40 -1.51 17.03 -21.58
N ARG A 41 -2.05 18.21 -21.89
CA ARG A 41 -2.18 19.35 -20.94
C ARG A 41 -3.24 19.12 -19.85
N SER A 42 -4.29 18.35 -20.17
CA SER A 42 -5.31 17.97 -19.19
C SER A 42 -4.80 16.87 -18.27
N ILE A 43 -4.13 15.86 -18.85
CA ILE A 43 -3.57 14.71 -18.11
C ILE A 43 -2.53 15.17 -17.07
N SER A 44 -1.63 16.09 -17.44
CA SER A 44 -0.62 16.59 -16.49
C SER A 44 -1.26 17.26 -15.28
N GLY A 45 -2.28 18.10 -15.48
CA GLY A 45 -3.02 18.74 -14.39
C GLY A 45 -3.70 17.74 -13.46
N ILE A 46 -4.19 16.62 -13.99
CA ILE A 46 -4.78 15.53 -13.21
C ILE A 46 -3.70 14.81 -12.40
N ILE A 47 -2.56 14.46 -13.00
CA ILE A 47 -1.45 13.79 -12.31
C ILE A 47 -0.94 14.64 -11.15
N TYR A 48 -0.72 15.94 -11.34
CA TYR A 48 -0.28 16.83 -10.26
C TYR A 48 -1.26 16.87 -9.10
N LYS A 49 -2.57 16.93 -9.40
CA LYS A 49 -3.60 16.87 -8.37
C LYS A 49 -3.59 15.54 -7.65
N GLN A 50 -3.51 14.40 -8.36
CA GLN A 50 -3.49 13.08 -7.72
C GLN A 50 -2.25 12.91 -6.82
N VAL A 51 -1.07 13.33 -7.25
CA VAL A 51 0.14 13.29 -6.39
C VAL A 51 -0.02 14.20 -5.16
N TYR A 52 -0.62 15.38 -5.32
CA TYR A 52 -0.88 16.29 -4.21
C TYR A 52 -1.88 15.71 -3.19
N PHE A 53 -3.06 15.28 -3.65
CA PHE A 53 -4.13 14.75 -2.80
C PHE A 53 -3.78 13.39 -2.18
N THR A 54 -3.11 12.51 -2.91
CA THR A 54 -2.76 11.17 -2.40
C THR A 54 -1.47 11.18 -1.59
N GLY A 55 -0.45 11.93 -2.02
CA GLY A 55 0.86 11.92 -1.37
C GLY A 55 1.03 13.02 -0.34
N ILE A 56 0.94 14.28 -0.79
CA ILE A 56 1.30 15.44 0.03
C ILE A 56 0.28 15.67 1.14
N GLU A 57 -1.01 15.54 0.85
CA GLU A 57 -2.06 15.71 1.86
C GLU A 57 -2.02 14.60 2.92
N ALA A 58 -1.75 13.34 2.50
CA ALA A 58 -1.59 12.21 3.42
C ALA A 58 -0.31 12.30 4.26
N PHE A 59 0.71 13.03 3.81
CA PHE A 59 2.01 13.13 4.50
C PHE A 59 1.88 13.58 5.96
N SER A 60 0.99 14.54 6.23
CA SER A 60 0.83 15.09 7.59
C SER A 60 0.38 14.00 8.58
N ILE A 61 -0.66 13.24 8.24
CA ILE A 61 -1.17 12.17 9.12
C ILE A 61 -0.19 11.00 9.22
N ILE A 62 0.44 10.60 8.11
CA ILE A 62 1.45 9.52 8.10
C ILE A 62 2.64 9.88 9.00
N SER A 63 3.12 11.12 8.94
CA SER A 63 4.25 11.58 9.76
C SER A 63 3.93 11.52 11.25
N TRP A 64 2.73 11.92 11.65
CA TRP A 64 2.29 11.85 13.05
C TRP A 64 2.20 10.42 13.54
N ILE A 65 1.59 9.52 12.75
CA ILE A 65 1.48 8.10 13.09
C ILE A 65 2.87 7.47 13.22
N ALA A 66 3.76 7.73 12.25
CA ALA A 66 5.12 7.21 12.25
C ALA A 66 5.93 7.69 13.46
N ALA A 67 5.80 8.96 13.85
CA ALA A 67 6.50 9.50 15.02
C ALA A 67 6.01 8.84 16.32
N ILE A 68 4.69 8.71 16.50
CA ILE A 68 4.10 8.09 17.69
C ILE A 68 4.49 6.61 17.77
N LEU A 69 4.33 5.85 16.69
CA LEU A 69 4.70 4.43 16.64
C LEU A 69 6.20 4.24 16.86
N GLY A 70 7.04 5.08 16.24
CA GLY A 70 8.49 5.02 16.40
C GLY A 70 8.91 5.19 17.85
N ILE A 71 8.36 6.20 18.55
CA ILE A 71 8.63 6.42 19.98
C ILE A 71 8.19 5.19 20.79
N ILE A 72 6.96 4.72 20.58
CA ILE A 72 6.42 3.56 21.30
C ILE A 72 7.32 2.34 21.12
N ILE A 73 7.69 2.01 19.89
CA ILE A 73 8.49 0.82 19.58
C ILE A 73 9.90 0.93 20.17
N VAL A 74 10.55 2.09 20.05
CA VAL A 74 11.90 2.28 20.62
C VAL A 74 11.87 2.18 22.14
N THR A 75 10.90 2.84 22.80
CA THR A 75 10.76 2.75 24.25
C THR A 75 10.50 1.30 24.69
N GLN A 76 9.60 0.58 24.01
CA GLN A 76 9.33 -0.82 24.33
C GLN A 76 10.55 -1.72 24.11
N ALA A 77 11.28 -1.53 23.01
CA ALA A 77 12.48 -2.33 22.71
C ALA A 77 13.54 -2.16 23.81
N ILE A 78 13.78 -0.93 24.26
CA ILE A 78 14.76 -0.64 25.31
C ILE A 78 14.27 -1.11 26.70
N SER A 79 12.97 -1.13 26.98
CA SER A 79 12.46 -1.64 28.25
C SER A 79 12.41 -3.18 28.31
N ILE A 80 12.11 -3.85 27.20
CA ILE A 80 11.83 -5.29 27.18
C ILE A 80 13.07 -6.13 26.87
N LEU A 81 13.86 -5.76 25.85
CA LEU A 81 14.97 -6.61 25.39
C LEU A 81 16.08 -6.81 26.45
N PRO A 82 16.43 -5.82 27.28
CA PRO A 82 17.39 -6.04 28.38
C PRO A 82 16.93 -7.08 29.39
N MET A 83 15.62 -7.21 29.62
CA MET A 83 15.06 -8.19 30.58
C MET A 83 15.39 -9.64 30.19
N PHE A 84 15.72 -9.88 28.92
CA PHE A 84 16.10 -11.19 28.39
C PHE A 84 17.60 -11.27 28.05
N GLY A 85 18.42 -10.31 28.49
CA GLY A 85 19.86 -10.24 28.17
C GLY A 85 20.15 -9.80 26.72
N GLY A 86 19.17 -9.22 26.02
CA GLY A 86 19.22 -8.86 24.60
C GLY A 86 19.71 -7.44 24.30
N GLU A 87 20.43 -6.77 25.21
CA GLU A 87 20.81 -5.36 25.08
C GLU A 87 21.58 -5.05 23.79
N MET A 88 22.49 -5.95 23.39
CA MET A 88 23.29 -5.82 22.16
C MET A 88 22.45 -5.96 20.87
N LEU A 89 21.24 -6.51 20.96
CA LEU A 89 20.37 -6.81 19.82
C LEU A 89 19.35 -5.69 19.54
N ILE A 90 19.21 -4.71 20.43
CA ILE A 90 18.19 -3.64 20.31
C ILE A 90 18.29 -2.94 18.94
N GLY A 91 19.48 -2.47 18.57
CA GLY A 91 19.69 -1.79 17.28
C GLY A 91 19.43 -2.71 16.08
N GLN A 92 19.82 -3.99 16.16
CA GLN A 92 19.63 -4.95 15.07
C GLN A 92 18.13 -5.24 14.85
N ILE A 93 17.38 -5.46 15.93
CA ILE A 93 15.94 -5.72 15.86
C ILE A 93 15.18 -4.49 15.37
N LEU A 94 15.56 -3.28 15.81
CA LEU A 94 14.96 -2.04 15.31
C LEU A 94 15.13 -1.92 13.79
N VAL A 95 16.32 -2.19 13.25
CA VAL A 95 16.54 -2.12 11.80
C VAL A 95 15.82 -3.26 11.06
N TRP A 96 15.96 -4.50 11.51
CA TRP A 96 15.40 -5.64 10.80
C TRP A 96 13.89 -5.67 10.84
N VAL A 97 13.28 -5.47 12.01
CA VAL A 97 11.83 -5.60 12.15
C VAL A 97 11.15 -4.27 11.86
N VAL A 98 11.60 -3.17 12.46
CA VAL A 98 10.85 -1.91 12.36
C VAL A 98 11.03 -1.25 10.99
N ILE A 99 12.28 -1.13 10.52
CA ILE A 99 12.54 -0.45 9.24
C ILE A 99 12.14 -1.33 8.05
N ARG A 100 12.49 -2.63 8.06
CA ARG A 100 12.28 -3.48 6.87
C ARG A 100 10.91 -4.15 6.81
N GLU A 101 10.32 -4.49 7.95
CA GLU A 101 9.02 -5.18 7.96
C GLU A 101 7.89 -4.21 8.28
N LEU A 102 7.91 -3.59 9.47
CA LEU A 102 6.79 -2.81 9.96
C LEU A 102 6.61 -1.49 9.21
N GLY A 103 7.70 -0.80 8.85
CA GLY A 103 7.65 0.48 8.13
C GLY A 103 6.83 0.40 6.83
N PRO A 104 7.17 -0.50 5.89
CA PRO A 104 6.41 -0.70 4.66
C PRO A 104 4.98 -1.19 4.91
N VAL A 105 4.76 -2.08 5.88
CA VAL A 105 3.43 -2.62 6.18
C VAL A 105 2.49 -1.53 6.71
N PHE A 106 2.93 -0.75 7.69
CA PHE A 106 2.10 0.33 8.25
C PHE A 106 1.89 1.49 7.27
N ALA A 107 2.81 1.73 6.34
CA ALA A 107 2.61 2.74 5.30
C ALA A 107 1.64 2.29 4.19
N ALA A 108 1.41 0.97 4.05
CA ALA A 108 0.55 0.39 3.02
C ALA A 108 -0.90 0.15 3.48
N ILE A 109 -1.16 0.15 4.79
CA ILE A 109 -2.47 -0.07 5.41
C ILE A 109 -3.12 1.27 5.74
#